data_AF-A0A316I9Z8-F1
#
_entry.id   AF-A0A316I9Z8-F1
#
_cell.length_a   1.000
_cell.length_b   1.000
_cell.length_c   1.000
_cell.angle_alpha   90.00
_cell.angle_beta   90.00
_cell.angle_gamma   90.00
#
_symmetry.space_group_name_H-M   'P 1'
#
loop_
_entity.id
_entity.type
_entity.pdbx_description
1 polymer ?
#
loop_
_entity_poly.entity_id
_entity_poly.type
_entity_poly.pdbx_seq_one_letter_code
_entity_poly.pdbx_strand_id
1 'polypeptide(L)'
;MRALIALAAITAIAGCVAAVPIDRPSGYTAPNKLDSCRVDLPQDWKDELSRNTTVAGSHEKVTIVAANANADVTLVKTTRNRTTELVLRDREKRQQVMAVQDDAQLHGVEFDGRWVTFSTTPSPSDRTTTTYAWDSRNDGAPVRIGGSGAVVHNGKAAWADSKGVHLYDLAKKKDRIVGQGEEPLFLGDAVMWLQDGKFRAEMALPEQLRDARPSGSAASDGRTVVWAQGDALHGWREGWTEPRELAGIRTAPKTEGILFPRVSGDFVSWQSESSYVTDIRSGATMHTTDGAYWLEVHGGALTQQGWRGVAAAPLSSLSPLPRC
;
A
#
# COMPACT_ATOMS: atom_id res chain seq x y z
N MET A 1 43.93 -16.25 38.50
CA MET A 1 44.67 -15.72 37.34
C MET A 1 43.83 -16.03 36.09
N ARG A 2 43.66 -15.04 35.20
CA ARG A 2 42.76 -14.92 34.02
C ARG A 2 42.65 -16.21 33.15
N ALA A 3 41.54 -16.52 32.47
CA ALA A 3 40.97 -15.74 31.36
C ALA A 3 39.49 -16.06 31.01
N LEU A 4 38.82 -15.03 30.47
CA LEU A 4 37.54 -15.02 29.75
C LEU A 4 37.63 -15.70 28.38
N ILE A 5 36.56 -16.39 27.96
CA ILE A 5 36.01 -16.42 26.58
C ILE A 5 34.48 -16.59 26.74
N ALA A 6 33.72 -15.49 26.76
CA ALA A 6 33.06 -14.84 25.62
C ALA A 6 31.84 -15.62 25.08
N LEU A 7 30.67 -15.03 25.35
CA LEU A 7 29.36 -15.24 24.74
C LEU A 7 29.44 -15.33 23.21
N ALA A 8 28.67 -16.26 22.62
CA ALA A 8 28.08 -16.06 21.31
C ALA A 8 26.58 -16.33 21.44
N ALA A 9 25.82 -15.25 21.63
CA ALA A 9 24.39 -15.22 21.56
C ALA A 9 23.95 -15.60 20.14
N ILE A 10 23.24 -16.71 20.01
CA ILE A 10 22.44 -17.01 18.82
C ILE A 10 21.16 -16.18 18.97
N THR A 11 21.24 -14.90 18.63
CA THR A 11 20.05 -14.10 18.31
C THR A 11 19.55 -14.56 16.95
N ALA A 12 18.69 -15.58 16.98
CA ALA A 12 17.80 -15.88 15.88
C ALA A 12 16.91 -14.64 15.67
N ILE A 13 17.22 -13.86 14.64
CA ILE A 13 16.29 -12.85 14.11
C ILE A 13 15.23 -13.65 13.35
N ALA A 14 14.31 -14.24 14.11
CA ALA A 14 13.02 -14.61 13.58
C ALA A 14 12.35 -13.29 13.19
N GLY A 15 12.40 -12.98 11.89
CA GLY A 15 11.55 -11.97 11.28
C GLY A 15 10.11 -12.41 11.39
N CYS A 16 9.55 -12.29 12.60
CA CYS A 16 8.14 -12.07 12.80
C CYS A 16 7.84 -10.71 12.16
N VAL A 17 7.67 -10.70 10.84
CA VAL A 17 6.69 -9.79 10.25
C VAL A 17 5.38 -10.33 10.77
N ALA A 18 5.01 -9.92 11.99
CA ALA A 18 3.63 -9.96 12.39
C ALA A 18 2.90 -9.28 11.24
N ALA A 19 2.00 -10.02 10.59
CA ALA A 19 0.98 -9.40 9.78
C ALA A 19 0.29 -8.41 10.73
N VAL A 20 0.75 -7.16 10.75
CA VAL A 20 0.11 -6.10 11.51
C VAL A 20 -1.32 -6.16 11.01
N PRO A 21 -2.31 -6.42 11.87
CA PRO A 21 -3.67 -6.55 11.40
C PRO A 21 -4.07 -5.18 10.86
N ILE A 22 -3.98 -5.03 9.54
CA ILE A 22 -4.52 -3.90 8.76
C ILE A 22 -6.03 -3.74 9.05
N ASP A 23 -6.62 -4.77 9.65
CA ASP A 23 -8.02 -4.81 10.00
C ASP A 23 -8.41 -4.07 11.31
N ARG A 24 -7.50 -3.46 12.08
CA ARG A 24 -7.94 -2.60 13.21
C ARG A 24 -7.01 -1.40 13.41
N PRO A 25 -7.51 -0.16 13.25
CA PRO A 25 -6.86 0.99 13.88
C PRO A 25 -6.76 0.67 15.37
N SER A 26 -5.55 0.64 15.91
CA SER A 26 -5.36 0.58 17.35
C SER A 26 -6.09 1.77 17.97
N GLY A 27 -6.73 1.59 19.13
CA GLY A 27 -7.21 2.72 19.94
C GLY A 27 -6.06 3.58 20.51
N TYR A 28 -4.85 3.35 20.03
CA TYR A 28 -3.59 3.90 20.47
C TYR A 28 -2.80 4.31 19.23
N THR A 29 -2.47 5.59 19.14
CA THR A 29 -1.47 6.08 18.19
C THR A 29 -0.17 6.27 18.95
N ALA A 30 0.90 5.64 18.49
CA ALA A 30 2.20 5.78 19.13
C ALA A 30 2.70 7.24 19.03
N PRO A 31 3.54 7.69 19.99
CA PRO A 31 4.18 8.99 19.90
C PRO A 31 4.94 9.12 18.58
N ASN A 32 4.91 10.34 18.03
CA ASN A 32 5.59 10.62 16.77
C ASN A 32 7.12 10.38 16.87
N LYS A 33 7.66 9.60 15.95
CA LYS A 33 9.10 9.34 15.80
C LYS A 33 9.74 9.99 14.57
N LEU A 34 9.04 10.92 13.91
CA LEU A 34 9.60 11.68 12.80
C LEU A 34 10.82 12.47 13.26
N ASP A 35 11.88 12.36 12.47
CA ASP A 35 13.03 13.26 12.49
C ASP A 35 12.86 14.40 11.46
N SER A 36 12.03 14.17 10.44
CA SER A 36 11.67 15.14 9.41
C SER A 36 10.60 16.15 9.85
N CYS A 37 10.39 17.19 9.04
CA CYS A 37 9.36 18.21 9.20
C CYS A 37 7.99 17.59 9.50
N ARG A 38 7.41 17.97 10.65
CA ARG A 38 6.08 17.57 11.08
C ARG A 38 5.10 18.74 10.96
N VAL A 39 3.94 18.49 10.36
CA VAL A 39 2.79 19.40 10.38
C VAL A 39 1.53 18.70 10.89
N ASP A 40 0.57 19.50 11.38
CA ASP A 40 -0.75 18.99 11.76
C ASP A 40 -1.65 18.80 10.53
N LEU A 41 -2.70 17.99 10.68
CA LEU A 41 -3.71 17.76 9.64
C LEU A 41 -4.42 19.08 9.26
N PRO A 42 -4.28 19.57 8.01
CA PRO A 42 -4.92 20.81 7.57
C PRO A 42 -6.44 20.77 7.70
N GLN A 43 -7.06 21.94 7.93
CA GLN A 43 -8.50 22.01 8.15
C GLN A 43 -9.31 21.64 6.91
N ASP A 44 -8.86 22.03 5.72
CA ASP A 44 -9.49 21.67 4.45
C ASP A 44 -9.51 20.15 4.23
N TRP A 45 -8.46 19.43 4.65
CA TRP A 45 -8.44 17.97 4.60
C TRP A 45 -9.47 17.35 5.55
N LYS A 46 -9.57 17.86 6.79
CA LYS A 46 -10.58 17.44 7.76
C LYS A 46 -11.99 17.66 7.21
N ASP A 47 -12.21 18.82 6.61
CA ASP A 47 -13.50 19.20 6.05
C ASP A 47 -13.88 18.31 4.85
N GLU A 48 -12.94 18.02 3.95
CA GLU A 48 -13.17 17.11 2.82
C GLU A 48 -13.46 15.66 3.26
N LEU A 49 -12.69 15.12 4.20
CA LEU A 49 -12.93 13.77 4.72
C LEU A 49 -14.27 13.70 5.48
N SER A 50 -14.60 14.73 6.26
CA SER A 50 -15.87 14.82 6.97
C SER A 50 -17.07 14.84 6.00
N ARG A 51 -16.99 15.63 4.92
CA ARG A 51 -18.03 15.68 3.86
C ARG A 51 -18.24 14.34 3.17
N ASN A 52 -17.19 13.56 2.98
CA ASN A 52 -17.22 12.30 2.23
C ASN A 52 -17.25 11.06 3.14
N THR A 53 -17.64 11.23 4.42
CA THR A 53 -17.73 10.12 5.37
C THR A 53 -18.96 9.25 5.11
N THR A 54 -18.74 7.95 5.05
CA THR A 54 -19.79 6.92 5.04
C THR A 54 -19.74 6.11 6.33
N VAL A 55 -20.86 6.02 7.03
CA VAL A 55 -20.99 5.27 8.29
C VAL A 55 -21.53 3.87 7.98
N ALA A 56 -20.87 2.85 8.54
CA ALA A 56 -21.30 1.46 8.43
C ALA A 56 -22.44 1.13 9.41
N GLY A 57 -23.21 0.08 9.10
CA GLY A 57 -24.19 -0.46 10.06
C GLY A 57 -23.53 -0.95 11.35
N SER A 58 -24.29 -1.04 12.45
CA SER A 58 -23.77 -1.38 13.79
C SER A 58 -23.07 -2.74 13.92
N HIS A 59 -23.23 -3.63 12.94
CA HIS A 59 -22.66 -4.98 12.90
C HIS A 59 -21.84 -5.22 11.62
N GLU A 60 -21.49 -4.14 10.91
CA GLU A 60 -20.74 -4.17 9.67
C GLU A 60 -19.40 -3.47 9.90
N LYS A 61 -18.32 -4.13 9.50
CA LYS A 61 -17.03 -3.47 9.38
C LYS A 61 -16.79 -3.11 7.92
N VAL A 62 -16.37 -1.87 7.67
CA VAL A 62 -16.14 -1.33 6.34
C VAL A 62 -14.73 -0.75 6.28
N THR A 63 -13.98 -1.08 5.22
CA THR A 63 -12.63 -0.55 4.97
C THR A 63 -12.49 -0.25 3.48
N ILE A 64 -12.07 0.96 3.12
CA ILE A 64 -11.73 1.29 1.74
C ILE A 64 -10.35 0.71 1.46
N VAL A 65 -10.27 -0.14 0.44
CA VAL A 65 -9.06 -0.89 0.08
C VAL A 65 -8.49 -0.49 -1.28
N ALA A 66 -9.24 0.32 -2.05
CA ALA A 66 -8.79 0.96 -3.27
C ALA A 66 -9.77 2.08 -3.65
N ALA A 67 -9.33 3.04 -4.44
CA ALA A 67 -10.16 4.10 -5.01
C ALA A 67 -9.62 4.50 -6.39
N ASN A 68 -10.46 5.13 -7.21
CA ASN A 68 -10.00 5.77 -8.44
C ASN A 68 -9.53 7.22 -8.18
N ALA A 69 -9.03 7.86 -9.24
CA ALA A 69 -8.37 9.17 -9.17
C ALA A 69 -9.23 10.28 -8.56
N ASN A 70 -10.55 10.19 -8.70
CA ASN A 70 -11.48 11.22 -8.24
C ASN A 70 -12.23 10.82 -6.96
N ALA A 71 -11.91 9.67 -6.38
CA ALA A 71 -12.56 9.08 -5.21
C ALA A 71 -14.08 8.85 -5.34
N ASP A 72 -14.65 8.95 -6.55
CA ASP A 72 -16.07 8.70 -6.81
C ASP A 72 -16.39 7.20 -6.98
N VAL A 73 -15.37 6.39 -7.30
CA VAL A 73 -15.43 4.94 -7.28
C VAL A 73 -14.46 4.40 -6.24
N THR A 74 -14.97 3.65 -5.28
CA THR A 74 -14.19 3.02 -4.20
C THR A 74 -14.40 1.51 -4.19
N LEU A 75 -13.35 0.77 -3.85
CA LEU A 75 -13.41 -0.64 -3.54
C LEU A 75 -13.38 -0.78 -2.04
N VAL A 76 -14.37 -1.49 -1.52
CA VAL A 76 -14.64 -1.57 -0.09
C VAL A 76 -14.68 -3.03 0.32
N LYS A 77 -13.88 -3.35 1.34
CA LYS A 77 -13.97 -4.62 2.07
C LYS A 77 -15.03 -4.45 3.16
N THR A 78 -16.13 -5.18 3.03
CA THR A 78 -17.20 -5.24 4.04
C THR A 78 -17.13 -6.60 4.74
N THR A 79 -17.12 -6.63 6.08
CA THR A 79 -17.21 -7.89 6.83
C THR A 79 -18.46 -7.91 7.72
N ARG A 80 -19.27 -8.96 7.58
CA ARG A 80 -20.46 -9.24 8.40
C ARG A 80 -20.65 -10.75 8.55
N ASN A 81 -20.93 -11.23 9.76
CA ASN A 81 -21.23 -12.64 10.03
C ASN A 81 -20.24 -13.64 9.39
N ARG A 82 -18.92 -13.43 9.59
CA ARG A 82 -17.83 -14.25 8.99
C ARG A 82 -17.79 -14.31 7.47
N THR A 83 -18.58 -13.46 6.80
CA THR A 83 -18.48 -13.23 5.36
C THR A 83 -17.75 -11.92 5.13
N THR A 84 -16.74 -11.95 4.26
CA THR A 84 -16.06 -10.75 3.77
C THR A 84 -16.38 -10.57 2.30
N GLU A 85 -16.94 -9.42 1.95
CA GLU A 85 -17.26 -9.02 0.59
C GLU A 85 -16.27 -7.96 0.12
N LEU A 86 -15.82 -8.08 -1.13
CA LEU A 86 -15.25 -6.98 -1.89
C LEU A 86 -16.35 -6.36 -2.73
N VAL A 87 -16.58 -5.07 -2.54
CA VAL A 87 -17.69 -4.33 -3.15
C VAL A 87 -17.13 -3.11 -3.85
N LEU A 88 -17.44 -2.97 -5.13
CA LEU A 88 -17.27 -1.71 -5.85
C LEU A 88 -18.47 -0.80 -5.50
N ARG A 89 -18.15 0.38 -4.97
CA ARG A 89 -19.11 1.44 -4.66
C ARG A 89 -18.83 2.64 -5.54
N ASP A 90 -19.83 2.96 -6.33
CA ASP A 90 -20.04 4.21 -7.05
C ASP A 90 -21.19 4.96 -6.35
N ARG A 91 -21.31 6.27 -6.54
CA ARG A 91 -22.46 7.08 -6.10
C ARG A 91 -23.81 6.48 -6.46
N GLU A 92 -23.92 5.78 -7.59
CA GLU A 92 -25.19 5.22 -8.08
C GLU A 92 -25.26 3.68 -8.01
N LYS A 93 -24.10 3.00 -7.91
CA LYS A 93 -24.01 1.54 -8.04
C LYS A 93 -23.26 0.93 -6.87
N ARG A 94 -23.87 -0.09 -6.24
CA ARG A 94 -23.19 -1.04 -5.35
C ARG A 94 -23.09 -2.38 -6.08
N GLN A 95 -21.88 -2.82 -6.38
CA GLN A 95 -21.63 -4.09 -7.05
C GLN A 95 -20.73 -4.97 -6.22
N GLN A 96 -21.21 -6.18 -5.90
CA GLN A 96 -20.37 -7.19 -5.29
C GLN A 96 -19.41 -7.75 -6.35
N VAL A 97 -18.11 -7.71 -6.05
CA VAL A 97 -17.03 -8.22 -6.90
C VAL A 97 -16.70 -9.66 -6.51
N MET A 98 -16.57 -9.91 -5.21
CA MET A 98 -16.21 -11.20 -4.63
C MET A 98 -16.78 -11.31 -3.22
N ALA A 99 -17.08 -12.52 -2.77
CA ALA A 99 -17.26 -12.83 -1.35
C ALA A 99 -16.48 -14.08 -0.97
N VAL A 100 -15.96 -14.04 0.25
CA VAL A 100 -15.29 -15.16 0.90
C VAL A 100 -16.00 -15.43 2.23
N GLN A 101 -16.17 -16.71 2.57
CA GLN A 101 -16.94 -17.19 3.74
C GLN A 101 -16.04 -17.99 4.68
N ASP A 102 -16.55 -18.33 5.87
CA ASP A 102 -15.89 -19.24 6.83
C ASP A 102 -14.47 -18.82 7.23
N ASP A 103 -14.27 -17.51 7.45
CA ASP A 103 -12.99 -16.87 7.78
C ASP A 103 -11.92 -16.87 6.67
N ALA A 104 -12.29 -17.28 5.45
CA ALA A 104 -11.47 -16.99 4.28
C ALA A 104 -11.18 -15.48 4.18
N GLN A 105 -9.98 -15.12 3.76
CA GLN A 105 -9.52 -13.73 3.79
C GLN A 105 -9.40 -13.16 2.39
N LEU A 106 -9.54 -11.83 2.31
CA LEU A 106 -9.30 -11.03 1.11
C LEU A 106 -8.26 -9.94 1.43
N HIS A 107 -7.23 -9.85 0.60
CA HIS A 107 -6.10 -8.94 0.78
C HIS A 107 -5.45 -8.56 -0.56
N GLY A 108 -4.50 -7.62 -0.52
CA GLY A 108 -3.72 -7.19 -1.69
C GLY A 108 -4.60 -6.67 -2.82
N VAL A 109 -5.55 -5.79 -2.49
CA VAL A 109 -6.44 -5.18 -3.48
C VAL A 109 -5.72 -4.02 -4.14
N GLU A 110 -5.68 -4.03 -5.47
CA GLU A 110 -5.11 -2.95 -6.28
C GLU A 110 -6.08 -2.57 -7.40
N PHE A 111 -6.14 -1.29 -7.77
CA PHE A 111 -7.09 -0.78 -8.75
C PHE A 111 -6.47 0.32 -9.63
N ASP A 112 -6.47 0.13 -10.95
CA ASP A 112 -5.96 1.11 -11.93
C ASP A 112 -7.05 2.04 -12.50
N GLY A 113 -8.26 2.01 -11.93
CA GLY A 113 -9.44 2.71 -12.46
C GLY A 113 -10.29 1.86 -13.42
N ARG A 114 -9.79 0.71 -13.87
CA ARG A 114 -10.56 -0.30 -14.61
C ARG A 114 -10.38 -1.70 -14.04
N TRP A 115 -9.15 -2.17 -13.96
CA TRP A 115 -8.84 -3.51 -13.49
C TRP A 115 -8.62 -3.49 -12.00
N VAL A 116 -9.32 -4.39 -11.32
CA VAL A 116 -9.09 -4.70 -9.91
C VAL A 116 -8.34 -6.02 -9.82
N THR A 117 -7.26 -6.05 -9.06
CA THR A 117 -6.65 -7.32 -8.66
C THR A 117 -6.80 -7.50 -7.15
N PHE A 118 -6.94 -8.73 -6.70
CA PHE A 118 -7.06 -9.06 -5.28
C PHE A 118 -6.68 -10.51 -5.05
N SER A 119 -6.37 -10.84 -3.80
CA SER A 119 -5.97 -12.18 -3.41
C SER A 119 -6.85 -12.74 -2.30
N THR A 120 -7.06 -14.05 -2.32
CA THR A 120 -7.84 -14.76 -1.29
C THR A 120 -7.05 -15.92 -0.69
N THR A 121 -7.26 -16.17 0.60
CA THR A 121 -6.83 -17.41 1.26
C THR A 121 -8.05 -18.18 1.80
N PRO A 122 -8.05 -19.52 1.78
CA PRO A 122 -9.18 -20.33 2.24
C PRO A 122 -9.50 -20.18 3.74
N SER A 123 -8.48 -19.91 4.56
CA SER A 123 -8.64 -19.71 5.99
C SER A 123 -7.44 -18.94 6.55
N PRO A 124 -7.49 -18.42 7.80
CA PRO A 124 -6.36 -17.71 8.40
C PRO A 124 -5.12 -18.58 8.65
N SER A 125 -5.29 -19.90 8.77
CA SER A 125 -4.20 -20.85 8.96
C SER A 125 -3.62 -21.37 7.64
N ASP A 126 -4.38 -21.28 6.54
CA ASP A 126 -3.92 -21.64 5.20
C ASP A 126 -3.30 -20.43 4.49
N ARG A 127 -2.00 -20.51 4.25
CA ARG A 127 -1.25 -19.46 3.53
C ARG A 127 -1.26 -19.62 2.02
N THR A 128 -2.02 -20.59 1.50
CA THR A 128 -2.20 -20.76 0.06
C THR A 128 -3.05 -19.61 -0.47
N THR A 129 -2.40 -18.71 -1.18
CA THR A 129 -3.06 -17.57 -1.79
C THR A 129 -3.49 -17.89 -3.22
N THR A 130 -4.63 -17.35 -3.64
CA THR A 130 -5.02 -17.28 -5.05
C THR A 130 -5.30 -15.84 -5.44
N THR A 131 -4.68 -15.38 -6.51
CA THR A 131 -4.85 -14.02 -7.04
C THR A 131 -5.81 -14.01 -8.21
N TYR A 132 -6.73 -13.04 -8.19
CA TYR A 132 -7.74 -12.80 -9.21
C TYR A 132 -7.58 -11.41 -9.83
N ALA A 133 -8.06 -11.27 -11.06
CA ALA A 133 -8.30 -10.00 -11.71
C ALA A 133 -9.77 -9.87 -12.11
N TRP A 134 -10.29 -8.66 -12.07
CA TRP A 134 -11.66 -8.34 -12.43
C TRP A 134 -11.70 -7.03 -13.23
N ASP A 135 -12.47 -6.99 -14.32
CA ASP A 135 -12.63 -5.80 -15.16
C ASP A 135 -13.86 -5.03 -14.68
N SER A 136 -13.69 -3.88 -14.03
CA SER A 136 -14.79 -3.10 -13.45
C SER A 136 -15.81 -2.60 -14.47
N ARG A 137 -15.46 -2.61 -15.76
CA ARG A 137 -16.35 -2.22 -16.86
C ARG A 137 -17.22 -3.38 -17.36
N ASN A 138 -16.90 -4.61 -16.97
CA ASN A 138 -17.61 -5.80 -17.39
C ASN A 138 -18.18 -6.51 -16.16
N ASP A 139 -19.49 -6.76 -16.13
CA ASP A 139 -20.16 -7.45 -15.01
C ASP A 139 -19.84 -8.97 -14.94
N GLY A 140 -18.69 -9.40 -15.49
CA GLY A 140 -18.22 -10.77 -15.46
C GLY A 140 -17.60 -11.15 -14.11
N ALA A 141 -17.44 -12.46 -13.90
CA ALA A 141 -16.77 -12.97 -12.70
C ALA A 141 -15.26 -12.67 -12.70
N PRO A 142 -14.63 -12.48 -11.52
CA PRO A 142 -13.18 -12.41 -11.40
C PRO A 142 -12.49 -13.66 -11.97
N VAL A 143 -11.38 -13.46 -12.69
CA VAL A 143 -10.59 -14.53 -13.30
C VAL A 143 -9.33 -14.78 -12.49
N ARG A 144 -8.99 -16.04 -12.25
CA ARG A 144 -7.73 -16.41 -11.58
C ARG A 144 -6.55 -16.09 -12.49
N ILE A 145 -5.56 -15.36 -11.95
CA ILE A 145 -4.35 -14.99 -12.67
C ILE A 145 -3.06 -15.56 -12.04
N GLY A 146 -3.05 -15.83 -10.73
CA GLY A 146 -1.80 -16.20 -10.06
C GLY A 146 -1.94 -16.72 -8.64
N GLY A 147 -0.81 -16.74 -7.94
CA GLY A 147 -0.67 -17.21 -6.55
C GLY A 147 -0.88 -16.11 -5.52
N SER A 148 0.09 -15.21 -5.35
CA SER A 148 0.11 -14.26 -4.24
C SER A 148 0.29 -12.81 -4.68
N GLY A 149 -0.71 -11.98 -4.40
CA GLY A 149 -0.71 -10.55 -4.71
C GLY A 149 -0.68 -10.26 -6.21
N ALA A 150 -1.06 -9.05 -6.60
CA ALA A 150 -0.65 -8.48 -7.88
C ALA A 150 -0.77 -6.96 -7.79
N VAL A 151 0.21 -6.26 -8.34
CA VAL A 151 0.07 -4.84 -8.67
C VAL A 151 -0.56 -4.71 -10.05
N VAL A 152 -1.33 -3.65 -10.28
CA VAL A 152 -2.01 -3.42 -11.57
C VAL A 152 -1.71 -2.02 -12.09
N HIS A 153 -1.39 -1.93 -13.37
CA HIS A 153 -1.18 -0.65 -14.06
C HIS A 153 -1.49 -0.81 -15.55
N ASN A 154 -2.28 0.12 -16.10
CA ASN A 154 -2.61 0.18 -17.53
C ASN A 154 -3.02 -1.16 -18.14
N GLY A 155 -3.85 -1.94 -17.44
CA GLY A 155 -4.31 -3.25 -17.93
C GLY A 155 -3.26 -4.36 -17.94
N LYS A 156 -2.16 -4.19 -17.21
CA LYS A 156 -1.20 -5.24 -16.90
C LYS A 156 -1.21 -5.52 -15.40
N ALA A 157 -1.08 -6.78 -15.02
CA ALA A 157 -0.88 -7.20 -13.64
C ALA A 157 0.52 -7.79 -13.48
N ALA A 158 1.19 -7.54 -12.36
CA ALA A 158 2.47 -8.16 -12.03
C ALA A 158 2.48 -8.72 -10.61
N TRP A 159 3.06 -9.91 -10.45
CA TRP A 159 3.22 -10.59 -9.16
C TRP A 159 4.51 -11.40 -9.16
N ALA A 160 4.91 -11.93 -8.01
CA ALA A 160 6.07 -12.80 -7.90
C ALA A 160 5.71 -14.13 -7.26
N ASP A 161 6.34 -15.20 -7.71
CA ASP A 161 6.33 -16.51 -7.06
C ASP A 161 7.72 -17.17 -7.15
N SER A 162 7.81 -18.45 -6.74
CA SER A 162 9.06 -19.22 -6.76
C SER A 162 9.75 -19.33 -8.14
N LYS A 163 9.04 -19.06 -9.24
CA LYS A 163 9.56 -19.07 -10.60
C LYS A 163 10.09 -17.71 -11.05
N GLY A 164 9.74 -16.64 -10.34
CA GLY A 164 10.17 -15.28 -10.63
C GLY A 164 9.01 -14.29 -10.69
N VAL A 165 9.27 -13.14 -11.30
CA VAL A 165 8.31 -12.05 -11.50
C VAL A 165 7.53 -12.30 -12.77
N HIS A 166 6.22 -12.35 -12.63
CA HIS A 166 5.24 -12.51 -13.69
C HIS A 166 4.74 -11.15 -14.17
N LEU A 167 4.52 -11.03 -15.47
CA LEU A 167 3.79 -9.92 -16.08
C LEU A 167 2.67 -10.48 -16.96
N TYR A 168 1.44 -10.14 -16.59
CA TYR A 168 0.23 -10.63 -17.23
C TYR A 168 -0.48 -9.51 -17.97
N ASP A 169 -0.69 -9.69 -19.26
CA ASP A 169 -1.54 -8.83 -20.08
C ASP A 169 -3.00 -9.24 -19.86
N LEU A 170 -3.77 -8.41 -19.15
CA LEU A 170 -5.14 -8.73 -18.74
C LEU A 170 -6.10 -8.83 -19.92
N ALA A 171 -5.90 -8.02 -20.95
CA ALA A 171 -6.71 -8.04 -22.16
C ALA A 171 -6.43 -9.28 -23.01
N LYS A 172 -5.16 -9.63 -23.18
CA LYS A 172 -4.73 -10.78 -23.99
C LYS A 172 -4.75 -12.10 -23.22
N LYS A 173 -4.94 -12.05 -21.89
CA LYS A 173 -4.89 -13.20 -20.98
C LYS A 173 -3.60 -14.00 -21.10
N LYS A 174 -2.47 -13.28 -21.21
CA LYS A 174 -1.16 -13.87 -21.47
C LYS A 174 -0.21 -13.58 -20.32
N ASP A 175 0.30 -14.65 -19.72
CA ASP A 175 1.35 -14.62 -18.70
C ASP A 175 2.74 -14.77 -19.32
N ARG A 176 3.75 -14.19 -18.67
CA ARG A 176 5.17 -14.48 -18.90
C ARG A 176 5.99 -14.10 -17.68
N ILE A 177 7.11 -14.79 -17.50
CA ILE A 177 8.10 -14.47 -16.46
C ILE A 177 9.12 -13.50 -17.06
N VAL A 178 9.38 -12.39 -16.37
CA VAL A 178 10.29 -11.31 -16.82
C VAL A 178 11.65 -11.32 -16.13
N GLY A 179 11.78 -12.01 -15.00
CA GLY A 179 13.03 -12.09 -14.25
C GLY A 179 12.86 -12.79 -12.91
N GLN A 180 13.94 -12.95 -12.17
CA GLN A 180 13.92 -13.43 -10.79
C GLN A 180 13.83 -12.26 -9.81
N GLY A 181 13.06 -12.42 -8.73
CA GLY A 181 12.91 -11.41 -7.68
C GLY A 181 11.51 -11.36 -7.10
N GLU A 182 11.21 -10.29 -6.39
CA GLU A 182 10.01 -10.08 -5.59
C GLU A 182 9.52 -8.63 -5.67
N GLU A 183 8.37 -8.33 -5.04
CA GLU A 183 7.83 -6.97 -4.94
C GLU A 183 7.78 -6.20 -6.28
N PRO A 184 7.04 -6.73 -7.28
CA PRO A 184 6.90 -6.02 -8.55
C PRO A 184 6.14 -4.72 -8.39
N LEU A 185 6.53 -3.72 -9.16
CA LEU A 185 5.91 -2.40 -9.25
C LEU A 185 6.03 -1.86 -10.69
N PHE A 186 5.25 -0.84 -11.02
CA PHE A 186 5.28 -0.24 -12.36
C PHE A 186 5.98 1.12 -12.35
N LEU A 187 6.80 1.40 -13.36
CA LEU A 187 7.30 2.73 -13.69
C LEU A 187 7.01 3.00 -15.16
N GLY A 188 6.02 3.85 -15.41
CA GLY A 188 5.28 3.89 -16.66
C GLY A 188 4.73 2.51 -16.99
N ASP A 189 4.89 2.10 -18.26
CA ASP A 189 4.50 0.76 -18.71
C ASP A 189 5.54 -0.33 -18.40
N ALA A 190 6.68 0.03 -17.79
CA ALA A 190 7.74 -0.88 -17.40
C ALA A 190 7.41 -1.57 -16.08
N VAL A 191 7.64 -2.88 -16.02
CA VAL A 191 7.69 -3.60 -14.74
C VAL A 191 9.09 -3.51 -14.15
N MET A 192 9.13 -3.14 -12.88
CA MET A 192 10.30 -3.15 -12.01
C MET A 192 10.04 -4.13 -10.86
N TRP A 193 11.10 -4.60 -10.21
CA TRP A 193 11.00 -5.48 -9.06
C TRP A 193 12.26 -5.39 -8.19
N LEU A 194 12.19 -5.97 -7.00
CA LEU A 194 13.32 -6.09 -6.09
C LEU A 194 14.05 -7.43 -6.30
N GLN A 195 15.37 -7.36 -6.34
CA GLN A 195 16.23 -8.54 -6.34
C GLN A 195 17.52 -8.21 -5.60
N ASP A 196 17.85 -9.00 -4.57
CA ASP A 196 19.06 -8.83 -3.75
C ASP A 196 19.24 -7.40 -3.20
N GLY A 197 18.13 -6.79 -2.75
CA GLY A 197 18.13 -5.42 -2.19
C GLY A 197 18.36 -4.32 -3.22
N LYS A 198 18.12 -4.58 -4.51
CA LYS A 198 18.26 -3.60 -5.60
C LYS A 198 17.05 -3.61 -6.52
N PHE A 199 16.79 -2.48 -7.18
CA PHE A 199 15.83 -2.45 -8.27
C PHE A 199 16.36 -3.15 -9.52
N ARG A 200 15.50 -3.95 -10.11
CA ARG A 200 15.62 -4.54 -11.45
C ARG A 200 14.42 -4.15 -12.27
N ALA A 201 14.55 -4.25 -13.59
CA ALA A 201 13.50 -3.85 -14.52
C ALA A 201 13.59 -4.69 -15.79
N GLU A 202 12.46 -4.86 -16.46
CA GLU A 202 12.43 -5.48 -17.78
C GLU A 202 13.09 -4.59 -18.83
N MET A 203 12.87 -3.28 -18.71
CA MET A 203 13.48 -2.26 -19.56
C MET A 203 14.70 -1.64 -18.87
N ALA A 204 15.39 -0.73 -19.57
CA ALA A 204 16.51 -0.01 -18.99
C ALA A 204 16.08 0.76 -17.73
N LEU A 205 16.66 0.41 -16.58
CA LEU A 205 16.43 1.12 -15.33
C LEU A 205 17.04 2.53 -15.40
N PRO A 206 16.30 3.59 -14.99
CA PRO A 206 16.85 4.93 -14.83
C PRO A 206 18.12 4.90 -13.99
N GLU A 207 19.12 5.68 -14.38
CA GLU A 207 20.43 5.70 -13.73
C GLU A 207 20.32 5.97 -12.22
N GLN A 208 19.43 6.89 -11.85
CA GLN A 208 19.12 7.29 -10.48
C GLN A 208 18.65 6.13 -9.59
N LEU A 209 18.04 5.09 -10.17
CA LEU A 209 17.51 3.95 -9.43
C LEU A 209 18.49 2.77 -9.37
N ARG A 210 19.61 2.81 -10.10
CA ARG A 210 20.59 1.71 -10.14
C ARG A 210 21.33 1.53 -8.82
N ASP A 211 21.58 2.63 -8.12
CA ASP A 211 22.31 2.66 -6.85
C ASP A 211 21.39 2.67 -5.62
N ALA A 212 20.07 2.74 -5.83
CA ALA A 212 19.09 2.65 -4.76
C ALA A 212 19.19 1.28 -4.05
N ARG A 213 18.98 1.28 -2.73
CA ARG A 213 19.08 0.07 -1.89
C ARG A 213 17.81 -0.12 -1.05
N PRO A 214 16.68 -0.53 -1.67
CA PRO A 214 15.44 -0.75 -0.94
C PRO A 214 15.59 -1.82 0.13
N SER A 215 15.07 -1.56 1.33
CA SER A 215 15.06 -2.50 2.44
C SER A 215 13.86 -3.46 2.43
N GLY A 216 13.34 -3.79 1.24
CA GLY A 216 12.26 -4.77 1.04
C GLY A 216 10.84 -4.20 0.92
N SER A 217 10.66 -2.88 0.96
CA SER A 217 9.35 -2.25 0.72
C SER A 217 9.48 -1.10 -0.26
N ALA A 218 8.74 -1.20 -1.37
CA ALA A 218 8.67 -0.19 -2.41
C ALA A 218 7.24 -0.11 -2.96
N ALA A 219 6.87 1.05 -3.48
CA ALA A 219 5.59 1.27 -4.13
C ALA A 219 5.72 2.26 -5.28
N SER A 220 4.76 2.23 -6.19
CA SER A 220 4.71 3.15 -7.31
C SER A 220 3.29 3.39 -7.79
N ASP A 221 3.03 4.61 -8.27
CA ASP A 221 1.81 4.99 -8.99
C ASP A 221 2.01 4.98 -10.52
N GLY A 222 3.14 4.45 -10.98
CA GLY A 222 3.58 4.49 -12.37
C GLY A 222 4.36 5.75 -12.75
N ARG A 223 4.29 6.83 -11.98
CA ARG A 223 5.09 8.04 -12.23
C ARG A 223 6.19 8.23 -11.19
N THR A 224 5.90 7.88 -9.95
CA THR A 224 6.74 8.08 -8.78
C THR A 224 6.98 6.74 -8.12
N VAL A 225 8.25 6.39 -7.92
CA VAL A 225 8.65 5.22 -7.15
C VAL A 225 9.10 5.70 -5.77
N VAL A 226 8.62 5.04 -4.72
CA VAL A 226 9.01 5.30 -3.34
C VAL A 226 9.50 4.00 -2.69
N TRP A 227 10.46 4.09 -1.78
CA TRP A 227 10.99 2.93 -1.07
C TRP A 227 11.53 3.29 0.30
N ALA A 228 11.51 2.32 1.20
CA ALA A 228 12.23 2.41 2.46
C ALA A 228 13.71 2.07 2.22
N GLN A 229 14.61 2.85 2.80
CA GLN A 229 16.05 2.57 2.82
C GLN A 229 16.60 2.99 4.20
N GLY A 230 16.92 2.00 5.03
CA GLY A 230 17.33 2.25 6.41
C GLY A 230 16.16 2.79 7.25
N ASP A 231 16.28 4.02 7.72
CA ASP A 231 15.27 4.74 8.51
C ASP A 231 14.64 5.91 7.74
N ALA A 232 14.85 5.95 6.43
CA ALA A 232 14.38 6.99 5.55
C ALA A 232 13.45 6.42 4.48
N LEU A 233 12.43 7.20 4.15
CA LEU A 233 11.57 7.03 2.99
C LEU A 233 12.20 7.84 1.86
N HIS A 234 12.54 7.19 0.76
CA HIS A 234 13.04 7.82 -0.43
C HIS A 234 12.00 7.79 -1.55
N GLY A 235 12.13 8.74 -2.47
CA GLY A 235 11.33 8.77 -3.69
C GLY A 235 12.12 9.26 -4.88
N TRP A 236 11.66 8.86 -6.06
CA TRP A 236 12.14 9.35 -7.33
C TRP A 236 11.04 9.34 -8.37
N ARG A 237 11.07 10.31 -9.28
CA ARG A 237 10.20 10.38 -10.46
C ARG A 237 10.93 11.07 -11.60
N GLU A 238 10.43 10.86 -12.81
CA GLU A 238 11.00 11.48 -14.00
C GLU A 238 11.15 13.01 -13.84
N GLY A 239 12.30 13.53 -14.28
CA GLY A 239 12.69 14.93 -14.12
C GLY A 239 13.49 15.23 -12.85
N TRP A 240 13.63 14.28 -11.92
CA TRP A 240 14.54 14.42 -10.78
C TRP A 240 15.94 13.90 -11.12
N THR A 241 16.94 14.75 -10.92
CA THR A 241 18.36 14.42 -11.16
C THR A 241 18.87 13.33 -10.24
N GLU A 242 18.31 13.23 -9.03
CA GLU A 242 18.66 12.26 -7.99
C GLU A 242 17.43 11.85 -7.17
N PRO A 243 17.44 10.66 -6.54
CA PRO A 243 16.49 10.30 -5.50
C PRO A 243 16.48 11.33 -4.38
N ARG A 244 15.30 11.58 -3.80
CA ARG A 244 15.15 12.48 -2.65
C ARG A 244 14.73 11.71 -1.43
N GLU A 245 15.25 12.09 -0.28
CA GLU A 245 14.67 11.72 1.00
C GLU A 245 13.35 12.50 1.17
N LEU A 246 12.27 11.79 1.47
CA LEU A 246 10.93 12.33 1.65
C LEU A 246 10.56 12.44 3.14
N ALA A 247 10.98 11.48 3.94
CA ALA A 247 10.76 11.46 5.39
C ALA A 247 11.80 10.60 6.08
N GLY A 248 12.04 10.85 7.38
CA GLY A 248 12.95 10.07 8.21
C GLY A 248 12.36 9.81 9.59
N ILE A 249 12.65 8.64 10.16
CA ILE A 249 12.29 8.29 11.54
C ILE A 249 13.54 8.18 12.42
N ARG A 250 13.37 8.48 13.72
CA ARG A 250 14.44 8.38 14.71
C ARG A 250 14.91 6.94 14.87
N THR A 251 16.23 6.77 14.84
CA THR A 251 16.92 5.48 14.97
C THR A 251 16.90 4.90 16.38
N ALA A 252 16.54 5.69 17.41
CA ALA A 252 16.49 5.23 18.80
C ALA A 252 15.41 5.98 19.62
N PRO A 253 14.56 5.26 20.38
CA PRO A 253 14.41 3.80 20.41
C PRO A 253 13.70 3.31 19.13
N LYS A 254 14.40 2.52 18.30
CA LYS A 254 13.82 1.92 17.09
C LYS A 254 13.03 0.70 17.50
N THR A 255 11.75 0.73 17.15
CA THR A 255 10.78 -0.30 17.52
C THR A 255 10.21 -0.90 16.22
N GLU A 256 9.98 -0.08 15.20
CA GLU A 256 9.69 -0.52 13.82
C GLU A 256 10.39 0.37 12.79
N GLY A 257 10.65 -0.17 11.58
CA GLY A 257 11.15 0.59 10.43
C GLY A 257 10.01 1.31 9.67
N ILE A 258 10.33 1.91 8.52
CA ILE A 258 9.32 2.38 7.57
C ILE A 258 8.83 1.20 6.73
N LEU A 259 7.52 0.99 6.70
CA LEU A 259 6.84 -0.15 6.10
C LEU A 259 5.65 0.29 5.25
N PHE A 260 5.25 -0.57 4.31
CA PHE A 260 4.04 -0.43 3.49
C PHE A 260 3.84 0.96 2.87
N PRO A 261 4.84 1.51 2.16
CA PRO A 261 4.63 2.77 1.47
C PRO A 261 3.56 2.59 0.39
N ARG A 262 2.75 3.63 0.19
CA ARG A 262 1.78 3.77 -0.89
C ARG A 262 1.95 5.18 -1.45
N VAL A 263 2.01 5.32 -2.76
CA VAL A 263 2.18 6.62 -3.41
C VAL A 263 1.04 6.87 -4.39
N SER A 264 0.59 8.11 -4.46
CA SER A 264 -0.25 8.59 -5.55
C SER A 264 -0.07 10.08 -5.74
N GLY A 265 0.36 10.47 -6.93
CA GLY A 265 0.63 11.85 -7.29
C GLY A 265 1.78 12.43 -6.46
N ASP A 266 1.43 13.37 -5.57
CA ASP A 266 2.39 14.07 -4.70
C ASP A 266 2.33 13.60 -3.25
N PHE A 267 1.54 12.58 -2.93
CA PHE A 267 1.37 12.10 -1.56
C PHE A 267 1.85 10.67 -1.40
N VAL A 268 2.46 10.40 -0.25
CA VAL A 268 2.93 9.07 0.14
C VAL A 268 2.39 8.75 1.52
N SER A 269 1.55 7.73 1.65
CA SER A 269 1.23 7.18 2.97
C SER A 269 2.17 6.02 3.30
N TRP A 270 2.54 5.90 4.55
CA TRP A 270 3.44 4.84 5.01
C TRP A 270 3.22 4.58 6.50
N GLN A 271 3.76 3.46 6.98
CA GLN A 271 3.63 3.05 8.36
C GLN A 271 4.98 2.89 9.03
N SER A 272 4.98 3.11 10.33
CA SER A 272 5.92 2.56 11.31
C SER A 272 5.02 2.16 12.48
N GLU A 273 5.33 2.58 13.71
CA GLU A 273 4.41 2.44 14.85
C GLU A 273 3.10 3.23 14.73
N SER A 274 2.97 4.04 13.68
CA SER A 274 1.79 4.83 13.36
C SER A 274 1.69 5.06 11.86
N SER A 275 0.54 5.56 11.41
CA SER A 275 0.30 5.98 10.04
C SER A 275 0.80 7.40 9.81
N TYR A 276 1.45 7.61 8.68
CA TYR A 276 2.00 8.90 8.25
C TYR A 276 1.59 9.19 6.81
N VAL A 277 1.49 10.48 6.48
CA VAL A 277 1.32 10.95 5.09
C VAL A 277 2.34 12.05 4.83
N THR A 278 3.19 11.83 3.83
CA THR A 278 4.21 12.78 3.37
C THR A 278 3.76 13.44 2.08
N ASP A 279 3.86 14.77 2.01
CA ASP A 279 3.66 15.55 0.78
C ASP A 279 5.01 15.83 0.12
N ILE A 280 5.21 15.27 -1.08
CA ILE A 280 6.44 15.37 -1.86
C ILE A 280 6.76 16.83 -2.24
N ARG A 281 5.76 17.70 -2.39
CA ARG A 281 5.95 19.08 -2.85
C ARG A 281 6.54 19.98 -1.78
N SER A 282 6.19 19.71 -0.52
CA SER A 282 6.65 20.48 0.64
C SER A 282 7.72 19.76 1.45
N GLY A 283 7.85 18.43 1.32
CA GLY A 283 8.71 17.62 2.20
C GLY A 283 8.14 17.48 3.62
N ALA A 284 6.94 18.00 3.86
CA ALA A 284 6.29 17.91 5.16
C ALA A 284 5.61 16.55 5.31
N THR A 285 5.71 15.99 6.51
CA THR A 285 5.01 14.77 6.89
C THR A 285 4.02 15.07 8.00
N MET A 286 2.79 14.62 7.82
CA MET A 286 1.81 14.64 8.88
C MET A 286 1.81 13.32 9.65
N HIS A 287 1.39 13.43 10.92
CA HIS A 287 1.11 12.30 11.80
C HIS A 287 -0.24 12.58 12.46
N THR A 288 -1.18 11.66 12.35
CA THR A 288 -2.50 11.79 13.00
C THR A 288 -2.34 11.59 14.50
N THR A 289 -2.41 12.65 15.30
CA THR A 289 -2.34 12.55 16.77
C THR A 289 -3.67 12.25 17.46
N ASP A 290 -4.79 12.37 16.74
CA ASP A 290 -6.13 12.26 17.30
C ASP A 290 -6.88 11.04 16.76
N GLY A 291 -7.14 10.07 17.63
CA GLY A 291 -8.21 9.07 17.44
C GLY A 291 -7.87 7.79 16.66
N ALA A 292 -8.81 6.85 16.70
CA ALA A 292 -8.73 5.48 16.18
C ALA A 292 -9.00 5.39 14.66
N TYR A 293 -8.26 6.16 13.87
CA TYR A 293 -8.30 6.05 12.41
C TYR A 293 -6.92 6.21 11.79
N TRP A 294 -6.74 5.64 10.60
CA TRP A 294 -5.53 5.77 9.80
C TRP A 294 -5.84 6.46 8.47
N LEU A 295 -4.84 7.16 7.93
CA LEU A 295 -4.90 7.82 6.64
C LEU A 295 -4.02 7.07 5.65
N GLU A 296 -4.60 6.64 4.53
CA GLU A 296 -3.89 5.88 3.50
C GLU A 296 -4.24 6.42 2.12
N VAL A 297 -3.25 6.49 1.24
CA VAL A 297 -3.38 6.94 -0.15
C VAL A 297 -3.70 5.74 -1.05
N HIS A 298 -4.77 5.86 -1.86
CA HIS A 298 -5.24 4.84 -2.79
C HIS A 298 -5.63 5.45 -4.13
N GLY A 299 -4.92 5.10 -5.21
CA GLY A 299 -5.33 5.37 -6.60
C GLY A 299 -5.79 6.81 -6.90
N GLY A 300 -5.26 7.81 -6.19
CA GLY A 300 -5.60 9.24 -6.32
C GLY A 300 -6.53 9.81 -5.25
N ALA A 301 -6.90 9.00 -4.25
CA ALA A 301 -7.68 9.43 -3.10
C ALA A 301 -6.88 9.33 -1.79
N LEU A 302 -7.14 10.26 -0.87
CA LEU A 302 -6.85 10.07 0.55
C LEU A 302 -8.04 9.35 1.18
N THR A 303 -7.78 8.22 1.81
CA THR A 303 -8.79 7.46 2.53
C THR A 303 -8.57 7.58 4.03
N GLN A 304 -9.67 7.63 4.76
CA GLN A 304 -9.68 7.52 6.21
C GLN A 304 -10.35 6.22 6.58
N GLN A 305 -9.64 5.38 7.33
CA GLN A 305 -10.15 4.10 7.83
C GLN A 305 -10.35 4.21 9.34
N GLY A 306 -11.59 4.21 9.81
CA GLY A 306 -11.95 4.18 11.23
C GLY A 306 -12.83 2.99 11.60
N TRP A 307 -13.07 2.77 12.90
CA TRP A 307 -13.86 1.62 13.38
C TRP A 307 -15.31 1.58 12.87
N ARG A 308 -15.97 2.74 12.68
CA ARG A 308 -17.39 2.83 12.24
C ARG A 308 -17.63 3.64 10.98
N GLY A 309 -16.61 4.33 10.48
CA GLY A 309 -16.73 5.25 9.37
C GLY A 309 -15.51 5.14 8.48
N VAL A 310 -15.76 5.21 7.18
CA VAL A 310 -14.72 5.37 6.17
C VAL A 310 -14.99 6.65 5.40
N ALA A 311 -13.93 7.32 4.97
CA ALA A 311 -14.05 8.46 4.07
C ALA A 311 -13.04 8.32 2.94
N ALA A 312 -13.35 8.89 1.78
CA ALA A 312 -12.41 9.06 0.70
C ALA A 312 -12.56 10.47 0.13
N ALA A 313 -11.45 11.17 -0.03
CA ALA A 313 -11.40 12.48 -0.67
C ALA A 313 -10.38 12.44 -1.81
N PRO A 314 -10.65 13.08 -2.97
CA PRO A 314 -9.67 13.12 -4.05
C PRO A 314 -8.44 13.93 -3.64
N LEU A 315 -7.23 13.43 -3.89
CA LEU A 315 -5.99 14.14 -3.54
C LEU A 315 -5.88 15.50 -4.24
N SER A 316 -6.54 15.66 -5.38
CA SER A 316 -6.60 16.92 -6.14
C SER A 316 -7.40 18.02 -5.45
N SER A 317 -8.29 17.69 -4.50
CA SER A 317 -9.00 18.70 -3.69
C SER A 317 -8.24 19.12 -2.44
N LEU A 318 -7.14 18.43 -2.11
CA LEU A 318 -6.37 18.66 -0.90
C LEU A 318 -5.26 19.69 -1.13
N SER A 319 -5.21 20.71 -0.27
CA SER A 319 -4.11 21.68 -0.32
C SER A 319 -2.76 21.01 0.00
N PRO A 320 -1.64 21.54 -0.54
CA PRO A 320 -0.32 21.10 -0.13
C PRO A 320 -0.08 21.27 1.37
N LEU A 321 0.62 20.33 1.97
CA LEU A 321 1.04 20.48 3.36
C LEU A 321 1.97 21.69 3.50
N PRO A 322 1.82 22.52 4.56
CA PRO A 322 2.72 23.65 4.80
C PRO A 322 4.18 23.20 4.86
N ARG A 323 5.07 23.97 4.25
CA ARG A 323 6.52 23.70 4.34
C ARG A 323 7.01 23.95 5.76
N CYS A 324 7.96 23.11 6.18
CA CYS A 324 9.07 23.54 7.02
C CYS A 324 10.31 23.68 6.12
#